data_AF-A0A7X3MH52-F1
#
_entry.id   AF-A0A7X3MH52-F1
#
_cell.length_a   1.000
_cell.length_b   1.000
_cell.length_c   1.000
_cell.angle_alpha   90.00
_cell.angle_beta   90.00
_cell.angle_gamma   90.00
#
_symmetry.space_group_name_H-M   'P 1'
#
loop_
_entity.id
_entity.type
_entity.pdbx_description
1 polymer ?
#
loop_
_entity_poly.entity_id
_entity_poly.type
_entity_poly.pdbx_seq_one_letter_code
_entity_poly.pdbx_strand_id
1 'polypeptide(L)'
;MCISKSELESKVQELRSLRTMKDELEGELKAVEREIISYMTENGVDTETTDTAKITYKPQSRTTLDKDKLKEIFGEDLKPFEKVSIFNVLRIK
;
A
#
# COMPACT_ATOMS: atom_id res chain seq x y z
N MET A 1 -11.93 -6.80 -29.48
CA MET A 1 -13.07 -7.64 -29.07
C MET A 1 -13.79 -6.93 -27.95
N CYS A 2 -15.07 -6.62 -28.11
CA CYS A 2 -15.88 -6.02 -27.05
C CYS A 2 -16.55 -7.16 -26.28
N ILE A 3 -16.35 -7.20 -24.97
CA ILE A 3 -17.05 -8.16 -24.11
C ILE A 3 -18.54 -7.78 -24.03
N SER A 4 -19.40 -8.79 -23.99
CA SER A 4 -20.83 -8.62 -23.76
C SER A 4 -21.12 -8.22 -22.31
N LYS A 5 -22.33 -7.71 -22.03
CA LYS A 5 -22.74 -7.35 -20.67
C LYS A 5 -22.72 -8.55 -19.70
N SER A 6 -23.07 -9.74 -20.18
CA SER A 6 -23.00 -10.98 -19.41
C SER A 6 -21.57 -11.37 -19.05
N GLU A 7 -20.63 -11.21 -19.99
CA GLU A 7 -19.21 -11.48 -19.73
C GLU A 7 -18.61 -10.43 -18.78
N LEU A 8 -19.02 -9.17 -18.90
CA LEU A 8 -18.63 -8.12 -17.95
C LEU A 8 -19.12 -8.45 -16.54
N GLU A 9 -20.36 -8.88 -16.36
CA GLU A 9 -20.88 -9.29 -15.05
C GLU A 9 -20.08 -10.46 -14.48
N SER A 10 -19.79 -11.48 -15.30
CA SER A 10 -18.94 -12.61 -14.89
C SER A 10 -17.55 -12.13 -14.43
N LYS A 11 -16.92 -11.20 -15.17
CA LYS A 11 -15.63 -10.61 -14.80
C LYS A 11 -15.70 -9.78 -13.53
N VAL A 12 -16.82 -9.10 -13.25
CA VAL A 12 -17.05 -8.38 -12.00
C VAL A 12 -17.11 -9.34 -10.81
N GLN A 13 -17.80 -10.48 -10.97
CA GLN A 13 -17.86 -11.51 -9.91
C GLN A 13 -16.50 -12.16 -9.68
N GLU A 14 -15.78 -12.51 -10.75
CA GLU A 14 -14.41 -13.03 -10.67
C GLU A 14 -13.50 -12.06 -9.90
N LEU A 15 -13.54 -10.76 -10.22
CA LEU A 15 -12.76 -9.74 -9.54
C LEU A 15 -13.12 -9.60 -8.05
N ARG A 16 -14.40 -9.73 -7.68
CA ARG A 16 -14.82 -9.71 -6.27
C ARG A 16 -14.25 -10.90 -5.51
N SER A 17 -14.33 -12.10 -6.08
CA SER A 17 -13.75 -13.31 -5.48
C SER A 17 -12.23 -13.18 -5.30
N LEU A 18 -11.53 -12.68 -6.31
CA LEU A 18 -10.08 -12.45 -6.24
C LEU A 18 -9.71 -11.41 -5.17
N ARG A 19 -10.52 -10.38 -4.96
CA ARG A 19 -10.31 -9.40 -3.88
C ARG A 19 -10.43 -10.05 -2.51
N THR A 20 -11.46 -10.87 -2.28
CA THR A 20 -11.61 -11.58 -1.02
C THR A 20 -10.41 -12.48 -0.72
N MET A 21 -9.97 -13.28 -1.70
CA MET A 21 -8.79 -14.12 -1.55
C MET A 21 -7.51 -13.31 -1.29
N LYS A 22 -7.37 -12.14 -1.94
CA LYS A 22 -6.24 -11.23 -1.70
C LYS A 22 -6.24 -10.71 -0.27
N ASP A 23 -7.40 -10.31 0.25
CA ASP A 23 -7.52 -9.77 1.60
C ASP A 23 -7.22 -10.83 2.67
N GLU A 24 -7.66 -12.08 2.45
CA GLU A 24 -7.32 -13.23 3.30
C GLU A 24 -5.80 -13.49 3.29
N LEU A 25 -5.19 -13.58 2.09
CA LEU A 25 -3.75 -13.81 1.95
C LEU A 25 -2.93 -12.66 2.54
N GLU A 26 -3.37 -11.41 2.41
CA GLU A 26 -2.73 -10.27 3.06
C GLU A 26 -2.79 -10.37 4.59
N GLY A 27 -3.85 -10.96 5.14
CA GLY A 27 -3.96 -11.27 6.57
C GLY A 27 -2.92 -12.29 7.02
N GLU A 28 -2.79 -13.39 6.28
CA GLU A 28 -1.79 -14.44 6.54
C GLU A 28 -0.36 -13.92 6.42
N LEU A 29 -0.06 -13.15 5.38
CA LEU A 29 1.26 -12.51 5.20
C LEU A 29 1.60 -11.62 6.40
N LYS A 30 0.66 -10.78 6.84
CA LYS A 30 0.87 -9.93 8.03
C LYS A 30 1.07 -10.74 9.31
N ALA A 31 0.44 -11.90 9.43
CA ALA A 31 0.67 -12.78 10.59
C ALA A 31 2.11 -13.31 10.60
N VAL A 32 2.60 -13.80 9.46
CA VAL A 32 4.00 -14.26 9.31
C VAL A 32 4.98 -13.11 9.52
N GLU A 33 4.73 -11.93 8.96
CA GLU A 33 5.57 -10.73 9.18
C GLU A 33 5.65 -10.36 10.66
N ARG A 34 4.55 -10.47 11.41
CA ARG A 34 4.54 -10.20 12.86
C ARG A 34 5.39 -11.19 13.64
N GLU A 35 5.38 -12.47 13.27
CA GLU A 35 6.25 -13.48 13.90
C GLU A 35 7.73 -13.15 13.68
N ILE A 36 8.11 -12.76 12.45
CA ILE A 36 9.48 -12.33 12.13
C ILE A 36 9.86 -11.09 12.94
N ILE A 37 8.97 -10.09 13.04
CA ILE A 37 9.21 -8.89 13.84
C ILE A 37 9.33 -9.22 15.33
N SER A 38 8.50 -10.12 15.87
CA SER A 38 8.58 -10.57 17.26
C SER A 38 9.94 -11.17 17.55
N TYR A 39 10.40 -12.07 16.68
CA TYR A 39 11.72 -12.68 16.78
C TYR A 39 12.85 -11.64 16.74
N MET A 40 12.83 -10.70 15.79
CA MET A 40 13.83 -9.62 15.72
C MET A 40 13.84 -8.75 16.98
N THR A 41 12.65 -8.48 17.54
CA THR A 41 12.48 -7.64 18.75
C THR A 41 12.91 -8.37 20.02
N GLU A 42 12.55 -9.64 20.17
CA GLU A 42 12.93 -10.49 21.31
C GLU A 42 14.45 -10.71 21.37
N ASN A 43 15.08 -10.86 20.21
CA ASN A 43 16.53 -10.98 20.10
C ASN A 43 17.27 -9.63 20.14
N GLY A 44 16.54 -8.51 20.05
CA GLY A 44 17.12 -7.17 20.02
C GLY A 44 18.06 -6.94 18.83
N VAL A 45 17.79 -7.59 17.68
CA VAL A 45 18.62 -7.49 16.47
C VAL A 45 17.92 -6.65 15.41
N ASP A 46 18.67 -5.73 14.83
CA ASP A 46 18.18 -4.90 13.71
C ASP A 46 18.45 -5.55 12.35
N THR A 47 19.30 -6.57 12.31
CA THR A 47 19.73 -7.24 11.09
C THR A 47 20.04 -8.68 11.39
N GLU A 48 19.45 -9.58 10.61
CA GLU A 48 19.70 -11.01 10.69
C GLU A 48 19.93 -11.57 9.29
N THR A 49 20.88 -12.50 9.16
CA THR A 49 21.20 -13.14 7.88
C THR A 49 20.99 -14.62 8.03
N THR A 50 20.08 -15.18 7.24
CA THR A 50 19.86 -16.61 7.09
C THR A 50 20.59 -17.13 5.86
N ASP A 51 20.56 -18.43 5.63
CA ASP A 51 21.18 -19.07 4.46
C ASP A 51 20.59 -18.56 3.12
N THR A 52 19.39 -18.00 3.15
CA THR A 52 18.63 -17.60 1.96
C THR A 52 18.30 -16.10 1.88
N ALA A 53 18.35 -15.37 2.99
CA ALA A 53 17.88 -13.99 3.04
C ALA A 53 18.58 -13.13 4.10
N LYS A 54 18.53 -11.82 3.87
CA LYS A 54 18.90 -10.82 4.87
C LYS A 54 17.64 -10.09 5.34
N ILE A 55 17.35 -10.19 6.63
CA ILE A 55 16.24 -9.53 7.30
C ILE A 55 16.77 -8.26 7.98
N THR A 56 16.06 -7.15 7.83
CA THR A 56 16.37 -5.90 8.54
C THR A 56 15.10 -5.30 9.11
N TYR A 57 15.12 -4.97 10.39
CA TYR A 57 14.03 -4.28 11.08
C TYR A 57 14.61 -3.05 11.77
N LYS A 58 14.52 -1.89 11.09
CA LYS A 58 15.10 -0.62 11.56
C LYS A 58 14.08 0.50 11.42
N PRO A 59 14.10 1.50 12.31
CA PRO A 59 13.28 2.69 12.15
C PRO A 59 13.64 3.43 10.86
N GLN A 60 12.65 3.66 10.00
CA GLN A 60 12.82 4.40 8.76
C GLN A 60 12.06 5.72 8.85
N SER A 61 12.76 6.84 8.69
CA SER A 61 12.15 8.15 8.63
C SER A 61 11.79 8.52 7.19
N ARG A 62 10.57 9.02 6.97
CA ARG A 62 10.16 9.66 5.73
C ARG A 62 9.85 11.13 6.00
N THR A 63 10.49 12.02 5.27
CA THR A 63 10.17 13.45 5.30
C THR A 63 9.15 13.75 4.21
N THR A 64 7.95 14.16 4.60
CA THR A 64 6.93 14.68 3.68
C THR A 64 6.79 16.18 3.89
N LEU A 65 6.47 16.89 2.82
CA LEU A 65 6.24 18.32 2.87
C LEU A 65 4.97 18.62 3.68
N ASP A 66 5.10 19.48 4.71
CA ASP A 66 3.98 19.91 5.54
C ASP A 66 3.18 20.99 4.80
N LYS A 67 2.04 20.59 4.24
CA LYS A 67 1.20 21.47 3.44
C LYS A 67 0.56 22.58 4.27
N ASP A 68 0.33 22.35 5.56
CA ASP A 68 -0.35 23.32 6.41
C ASP A 68 0.61 24.44 6.79
N LYS A 69 1.86 24.11 7.12
CA LYS A 69 2.93 25.12 7.28
C LYS A 69 3.21 25.90 6.01
N LEU A 70 3.09 25.27 4.84
CA LEU A 70 3.23 25.99 3.58
C LEU A 70 2.09 26.99 3.36
N LYS A 71 0.84 26.67 3.73
CA LYS A 71 -0.27 27.62 3.66
C LYS A 71 -0.10 28.82 4.60
N GLU A 72 0.51 28.62 5.78
CA GLU A 72 0.82 29.72 6.70
C GLU A 72 1.82 30.72 6.09
N ILE A 73 2.78 30.24 5.30
CA ILE A 73 3.83 31.07 4.70
C ILE A 73 3.39 31.68 3.36
N PHE A 74 2.74 30.88 2.51
CA PHE A 74 2.38 31.26 1.13
C PHE A 74 0.91 31.71 0.98
N GLY A 75 0.11 31.64 2.05
CA GLY A 75 -1.33 31.91 2.00
C GLY A 75 -2.13 30.76 1.39
N GLU A 76 -3.41 31.01 1.10
CA GLU A 76 -4.31 29.99 0.51
C GLU A 76 -3.97 29.65 -0.95
N ASP A 77 -3.17 30.47 -1.64
CA ASP A 77 -2.94 30.33 -3.08
C ASP A 77 -1.70 29.48 -3.40
N LEU A 78 -1.78 28.19 -3.07
CA LEU A 78 -0.80 27.18 -3.49
C LEU A 78 -1.01 26.69 -4.94
N LYS A 79 -2.03 27.20 -5.64
CA LYS A 79 -2.40 26.79 -7.02
C LYS A 79 -1.24 26.80 -8.01
N PRO A 80 -0.29 27.76 -7.99
CA PRO A 80 0.85 27.75 -8.91
C PRO A 80 1.77 26.53 -8.75
N PHE A 81 1.72 25.86 -7.59
CA PHE A 81 2.58 24.73 -7.25
C PHE A 81 1.85 23.38 -7.39
N GLU A 82 0.56 23.39 -7.75
CA GLU A 82 -0.23 22.17 -7.91
C GLU A 82 -0.03 21.58 -9.31
N LYS A 83 0.29 20.28 -9.34
CA LYS A 83 0.31 19.50 -10.58
C LYS A 83 -0.97 18.67 -10.67
N VAL A 84 -1.87 19.04 -11.57
CA VAL A 84 -3.08 18.25 -11.86
C VAL A 84 -2.71 17.08 -12.76
N SER A 85 -2.98 15.85 -12.29
CA SER A 85 -2.85 14.62 -13.09
C SER A 85 -4.21 13.93 -13.17
N ILE A 86 -4.70 13.69 -14.39
CA ILE A 86 -6.00 13.05 -14.64
C ILE A 86 -5.76 11.59 -15.04
N PHE A 87 -6.35 10.67 -14.30
CA PHE A 87 -6.30 9.23 -14.59
C PHE A 87 -7.65 8.58 -14.32
N ASN A 88 -7.99 7.57 -15.11
CA ASN A 88 -9.23 6.82 -14.94
C ASN A 88 -9.07 5.79 -13.82
N VAL A 89 -10.08 5.67 -12.96
CA VAL A 89 -10.12 4.68 -11.87
C VAL A 89 -11.32 3.77 -12.07
N LEU A 90 -11.09 2.46 -12.08
CA LEU A 90 -12.16 1.47 -12.06
C LEU A 90 -12.77 1.40 -10.65
N ARG A 91 -14.06 1.72 -10.53
CA ARG A 91 -14.82 1.59 -9.28
C ARG A 91 -15.98 0.63 -9.48
N ILE A 92 -15.99 -0.44 -8.69
CA ILE A 92 -17.05 -1.44 -8.65
C ILE A 92 -17.62 -1.35 -7.23
N LYS A 93 -18.89 -0.95 -7.12
CA LYS A 93 -19.64 -0.90 -5.85
C LYS A 93 -20.21 -2.27 -5.52
#